data_AF-A0A2P8HK26-F1
#
_entry.id   AF-A0A2P8HK26-F1
#
_cell.length_a   1.000
_cell.length_b   1.000
_cell.length_c   1.000
_cell.angle_alpha   90.00
_cell.angle_beta   90.00
_cell.angle_gamma   90.00
#
_symmetry.space_group_name_H-M   'P 1'
#
loop_
_entity.id
_entity.type
_entity.pdbx_description
1 polymer ?
#
loop_
_entity_poly.entity_id
_entity_poly.type
_entity_poly.pdbx_seq_one_letter_code
_entity_poly.pdbx_strand_id
1 'polypeptide(L)'
;MKNEMSPVTSVYFVALIKAYLRGTKTRQEVIQDLYNTTSLLQKEEDNGKEVTQLLFKIASEINENYYQDIVTGITHASDTTPTREGMVHQLQAMLTGFITPKQLYQWATWHNNNEADTDSGSSFFDDIAVDYFCTQLLPASFEELTTAQYKQALKIFQSTHHNTLKDKVALVLLSDKEKQRFLFYLGDYIQGHTSPEQLDVYLLHKFGMDHHSFPYMSSLSAIMQEPGKLSALLNMAAMIEN
;
A
#
# COMPACT_ATOMS: atom_id res chain seq x y z
N MET A 1 24.82 41.09 14.32
CA MET A 1 24.85 39.62 14.10
C MET A 1 23.80 39.32 13.04
N LYS A 2 24.19 38.78 11.88
CA LYS A 2 23.23 38.40 10.84
C LYS A 2 22.52 37.14 11.33
N ASN A 3 21.22 37.24 11.61
CA ASN A 3 20.34 36.08 11.54
C ASN A 3 20.34 35.65 10.08
N GLU A 4 21.27 34.80 9.69
CA GLU A 4 21.13 34.02 8.47
C GLU A 4 19.91 33.14 8.70
N MET A 5 18.76 33.59 8.18
CA MET A 5 17.59 32.72 8.06
C MET A 5 18.06 31.47 7.35
N SER A 6 17.96 30.32 8.04
CA SER A 6 18.15 29.03 7.40
C SER A 6 17.30 29.01 6.11
N PRO A 7 17.83 28.58 4.95
CA PRO A 7 17.10 28.59 3.68
C PRO A 7 15.87 27.65 3.68
N VAL A 8 15.61 26.99 4.80
CA VAL A 8 14.56 26.01 5.03
C VAL A 8 13.30 26.71 5.54
N THR A 9 12.18 26.56 4.83
CA THR A 9 10.87 27.12 5.18
C THR A 9 9.86 26.03 5.52
N SER A 10 8.70 26.39 6.08
CA SER A 10 7.58 25.46 6.28
C SER A 10 7.17 24.74 4.99
N VAL A 11 7.28 25.41 3.82
CA VAL A 11 7.00 24.81 2.50
C VAL A 11 7.92 23.63 2.19
N TYR A 12 9.21 23.71 2.57
CA TYR A 12 10.15 22.61 2.39
C TYR A 12 9.74 21.37 3.20
N PHE A 13 9.35 21.56 4.47
CA PHE A 13 8.88 20.46 5.31
C PHE A 13 7.56 19.87 4.80
N VAL A 14 6.62 20.70 4.35
CA VAL A 14 5.38 20.24 3.71
C VAL A 14 5.70 19.38 2.48
N ALA A 15 6.63 19.82 1.62
CA ALA A 15 7.03 19.06 0.43
C ALA A 15 7.67 17.71 0.79
N LEU A 16 8.54 17.66 1.81
CA LEU A 16 9.14 16.41 2.28
C LEU A 16 8.11 15.45 2.87
N ILE A 17 7.19 15.95 3.70
CA ILE A 17 6.12 15.12 4.28
C ILE A 17 5.25 14.54 3.17
N LYS A 18 4.80 15.36 2.21
CA LYS A 18 4.02 14.89 1.06
C LYS A 18 4.78 13.87 0.23
N ALA A 19 6.06 14.13 -0.05
CA ALA A 19 6.88 13.21 -0.81
C ALA A 19 7.03 11.84 -0.12
N TYR A 20 7.20 11.85 1.20
CA TYR A 20 7.22 10.65 2.02
C TYR A 20 5.88 9.91 2.01
N LEU A 21 4.78 10.59 2.34
CA LEU A 21 3.45 9.97 2.44
C LEU A 21 2.98 9.38 1.09
N ARG A 22 3.26 10.07 -0.02
CA ARG A 22 2.97 9.56 -1.37
C ARG A 22 3.81 8.35 -1.77
N GLY A 23 4.90 8.10 -1.06
CA GLY A 23 5.88 7.06 -1.34
C GLY A 23 6.96 7.46 -2.37
N THR A 24 6.94 8.70 -2.87
CA THR A 24 7.96 9.21 -3.81
C THR A 24 9.34 9.39 -3.17
N LYS A 25 9.41 9.39 -1.83
CA LYS A 25 10.65 9.29 -1.07
C LYS A 25 10.55 8.26 0.04
N THR A 26 11.62 7.51 0.26
CA THR A 26 11.76 6.63 1.44
C THR A 26 12.15 7.42 2.67
N ARG A 27 12.09 6.77 3.85
CA ARG A 27 12.65 7.32 5.09
C ARG A 27 14.09 7.77 4.90
N GLN A 28 14.97 6.93 4.33
CA GLN A 28 16.38 7.28 4.22
C GLN A 28 16.62 8.45 3.27
N GLU A 29 15.87 8.56 2.18
CA GLU A 29 15.99 9.70 1.27
C GLU A 29 15.58 11.01 1.93
N VAL A 30 14.47 11.00 2.68
CA VAL A 30 14.03 12.17 3.46
C VAL A 30 15.10 12.57 4.47
N ILE A 31 15.63 11.60 5.22
CA ILE A 31 16.67 11.84 6.21
C ILE A 31 17.95 12.39 5.54
N GLN A 32 18.34 11.85 4.38
CA GLN A 32 19.50 12.34 3.62
C GLN A 32 19.31 13.77 3.13
N ASP A 33 18.13 14.12 2.61
CA ASP A 33 17.80 15.48 2.18
C ASP A 33 17.86 16.46 3.36
N LEU A 34 17.35 16.04 4.52
CA LEU A 34 17.44 16.83 5.74
C LEU A 34 18.89 17.03 6.21
N TYR A 35 19.73 15.99 6.17
CA TYR A 35 21.15 16.11 6.53
C TYR A 35 21.92 17.05 5.60
N ASN A 36 21.61 17.02 4.30
CA ASN A 36 22.25 17.90 3.33
C ASN A 36 21.87 19.37 3.52
N THR A 37 20.70 19.63 4.11
CA THR A 37 20.12 20.98 4.21
C THR A 37 20.21 21.57 5.62
N THR A 38 20.36 20.74 6.65
CA THR A 38 20.27 21.16 8.06
C THR A 38 21.34 20.47 8.92
N SER A 39 22.27 21.24 9.47
CA SER A 39 23.32 20.72 10.37
C SER A 39 22.80 20.27 11.74
N LEU A 40 21.52 20.53 12.05
CA LEU A 40 20.89 20.26 13.36
C LEU A 40 20.73 18.77 13.66
N LEU A 41 20.73 17.90 12.64
CA LEU A 41 20.35 16.49 12.78
C LEU A 41 21.45 15.53 13.19
N GLN A 42 22.71 15.96 13.29
CA GLN A 42 23.83 15.04 13.62
C GLN A 42 23.74 14.43 15.04
N LYS A 43 22.74 14.80 15.86
CA LYS A 43 22.66 14.42 17.28
C LYS A 43 21.48 13.53 17.69
N GLU A 44 20.46 13.33 16.86
CA GLU A 44 19.38 12.41 17.23
C GLU A 44 19.65 11.04 16.64
N GLU A 45 20.06 10.09 17.49
CA GLU A 45 20.03 8.67 17.14
C GLU A 45 18.62 8.29 16.65
N ASP A 46 18.61 7.65 15.49
CA ASP A 46 17.46 7.21 14.69
C ASP A 46 16.59 6.21 15.47
N ASN A 47 15.83 6.71 16.45
CA ASN A 47 15.10 5.91 17.43
C ASN A 47 13.80 5.28 16.91
N GLY A 48 13.70 4.99 15.61
CA GLY A 48 12.51 4.35 15.02
C GLY A 48 11.24 5.21 15.10
N LYS A 49 11.36 6.52 15.41
CA LYS A 49 10.25 7.49 15.36
C LYS A 49 9.71 7.59 13.94
N GLU A 50 8.40 7.77 13.81
CA GLU A 50 7.74 8.01 12.52
C GLU A 50 8.31 9.28 11.84
N VAL A 51 8.45 9.27 10.51
CA VAL A 51 9.18 10.29 9.74
C VAL A 51 8.48 11.64 9.78
N THR A 52 7.15 11.68 9.70
CA THR A 52 6.41 12.94 9.80
C THR A 52 6.59 13.58 11.18
N GLN A 53 6.57 12.81 12.26
CA GLN A 53 6.84 13.32 13.62
C GLN A 53 8.25 13.91 13.75
N LEU A 54 9.25 13.26 13.14
CA LEU A 54 10.61 13.78 13.07
C LEU A 54 10.64 15.13 12.33
N LEU A 55 9.99 15.21 11.17
CA LEU A 55 9.92 16.43 10.37
C LEU A 55 9.22 17.58 11.11
N PHE A 56 8.11 17.31 11.80
CA PHE A 56 7.43 18.30 12.64
C PHE A 56 8.33 18.81 13.77
N LYS A 57 9.05 17.92 14.44
CA LYS A 57 9.95 18.30 15.53
C LYS A 57 11.06 19.21 15.04
N ILE A 58 11.76 18.83 13.97
CA ILE A 58 12.86 19.64 13.40
C ILE A 58 12.33 20.99 12.92
N ALA A 59 11.17 21.02 12.26
CA ALA A 59 10.56 22.27 11.80
C ALA A 59 10.28 23.22 12.96
N SER A 60 9.72 22.72 14.06
CA SER A 60 9.44 23.50 15.27
C SER A 60 10.72 24.00 15.97
N GLU A 61 11.81 23.24 15.94
CA GLU A 61 13.11 23.67 16.46
C GLU A 61 13.74 24.81 15.64
N ILE A 62 13.44 24.87 14.34
CA ILE A 62 13.87 25.98 13.47
C ILE A 62 12.96 27.20 13.67
N ASN A 63 11.64 26.99 13.73
CA ASN A 63 10.65 28.04 13.96
C ASN A 63 9.34 27.43 14.51
N GLU A 64 8.94 27.86 15.72
CA GLU A 64 7.74 27.37 16.40
C GLU A 64 6.45 27.55 15.56
N ASN A 65 6.39 28.57 14.69
CA ASN A 65 5.24 28.81 13.82
C ASN A 65 5.12 27.80 12.67
N TYR A 66 6.20 27.10 12.31
CA TYR A 66 6.17 26.14 11.19
C TYR A 66 5.25 24.96 11.45
N TYR A 67 5.02 24.56 12.71
CA TYR A 67 4.09 23.49 13.01
C TYR A 67 2.68 23.77 12.45
N GLN A 68 2.14 24.96 12.71
CA GLN A 68 0.79 25.33 12.24
C GLN A 68 0.74 25.47 10.71
N ASP A 69 1.79 26.03 10.10
CA ASP A 69 1.90 26.13 8.64
C ASP A 69 1.90 24.74 7.99
N ILE A 70 2.66 23.80 8.56
CA ILE A 70 2.80 22.44 8.03
C ILE A 70 1.46 21.69 8.17
N VAL A 71 0.82 21.73 9.35
CA VAL A 71 -0.49 21.11 9.56
C VAL A 71 -1.52 21.66 8.56
N THR A 72 -1.57 22.98 8.38
CA THR A 72 -2.48 23.61 7.41
C THR A 72 -2.18 23.17 5.97
N GLY A 73 -0.89 23.04 5.62
CA GLY A 73 -0.45 22.61 4.29
C GLY A 73 -0.70 21.14 3.94
N ILE A 74 -0.91 20.28 4.95
CA ILE A 74 -1.15 18.83 4.79
C ILE A 74 -2.65 18.51 4.84
N THR A 75 -3.43 19.18 5.69
CA THR A 75 -4.86 18.89 5.94
C THR A 75 -5.77 19.04 4.70
N HIS A 76 -5.31 19.72 3.65
CA HIS A 76 -6.14 20.05 2.47
C HIS A 76 -5.81 19.29 1.19
N ALA A 77 -4.97 18.27 1.25
CA ALA A 77 -4.28 17.84 0.05
C ALA A 77 -4.44 16.34 -0.23
N SER A 78 -5.10 16.04 -1.36
CA SER A 78 -5.14 14.72 -2.00
C SER A 78 -3.75 14.15 -2.34
N ASP A 79 -2.69 14.92 -2.12
CA ASP A 79 -1.28 14.58 -2.32
C ASP A 79 -0.59 14.06 -1.04
N THR A 80 -1.37 13.55 -0.08
CA THR A 80 -0.88 13.00 1.20
C THR A 80 -1.17 11.50 1.38
N THR A 81 -1.63 10.83 0.32
CA THR A 81 -1.93 9.40 0.33
C THR A 81 -0.90 8.60 -0.49
N PRO A 82 -0.60 7.34 -0.11
CA PRO A 82 0.20 6.43 -0.92
C PRO A 82 -0.34 6.34 -2.34
N THR A 83 0.58 6.48 -3.30
CA THR A 83 0.28 6.33 -4.73
C THR A 83 0.78 4.99 -5.24
N ARG A 84 0.31 4.56 -6.41
CA ARG A 84 0.83 3.35 -7.06
C ARG A 84 2.33 3.45 -7.35
N GLU A 85 2.78 4.58 -7.86
CA GLU A 85 4.19 4.86 -8.13
C GLU A 85 5.01 4.82 -6.84
N GLY A 86 4.46 5.40 -5.76
CA GLY A 86 5.05 5.31 -4.43
C GLY A 86 5.14 3.89 -3.92
N MET A 87 4.10 3.07 -4.12
CA MET A 87 4.12 1.66 -3.74
C MET A 87 5.22 0.89 -4.47
N VAL A 88 5.35 1.10 -5.78
CA VAL A 88 6.45 0.52 -6.58
C VAL A 88 7.81 0.94 -6.00
N HIS A 89 7.99 2.24 -5.73
CA HIS A 89 9.24 2.77 -5.22
C HIS A 89 9.61 2.18 -3.84
N GLN A 90 8.67 2.13 -2.90
CA GLN A 90 8.90 1.59 -1.55
C GLN A 90 9.16 0.08 -1.58
N LEU A 91 8.42 -0.67 -2.41
CA LEU A 91 8.66 -2.10 -2.58
C LEU A 91 10.04 -2.38 -3.20
N GLN A 92 10.46 -1.59 -4.20
CA GLN A 92 11.80 -1.69 -4.78
C GLN A 92 12.87 -1.41 -3.73
N ALA A 93 12.75 -0.30 -3.01
CA ALA A 93 13.68 0.07 -1.94
C ALA A 93 13.78 -1.01 -0.87
N MET A 94 12.66 -1.65 -0.51
CA MET A 94 12.66 -2.74 0.47
C MET A 94 13.36 -3.99 -0.09
N LEU A 95 13.04 -4.37 -1.33
CA LEU A 95 13.61 -5.55 -1.98
C LEU A 95 15.11 -5.41 -2.29
N THR A 96 15.63 -4.19 -2.45
CA THR A 96 17.07 -3.93 -2.58
C THR A 96 17.78 -3.77 -1.23
N GLY A 97 17.05 -3.85 -0.12
CA GLY A 97 17.60 -3.66 1.24
C GLY A 97 17.91 -2.20 1.59
N PHE A 98 17.42 -1.24 0.81
CA PHE A 98 17.56 0.18 1.12
C PHE A 98 16.70 0.52 2.34
N ILE A 99 15.42 0.13 2.36
CA ILE A 99 14.58 0.12 3.58
C ILE A 99 14.39 -1.31 4.12
N THR A 100 14.06 -1.41 5.41
CA THR A 100 13.63 -2.65 6.04
C THR A 100 12.13 -2.92 5.80
N PRO A 101 11.66 -4.18 5.89
CA PRO A 101 10.22 -4.48 5.84
C PRO A 101 9.41 -3.71 6.89
N LYS A 102 9.96 -3.53 8.10
CA LYS A 102 9.30 -2.77 9.17
C LYS A 102 9.10 -1.30 8.79
N GLN A 103 10.05 -0.69 8.10
CA GLN A 103 9.92 0.68 7.59
C GLN A 103 8.87 0.78 6.48
N LEU A 104 8.80 -0.22 5.58
CA LEU A 104 7.71 -0.32 4.60
C LEU A 104 6.35 -0.41 5.29
N TYR A 105 6.22 -1.27 6.31
CA TYR A 105 4.99 -1.41 7.10
C TYR A 105 4.59 -0.09 7.75
N GLN A 106 5.50 0.57 8.46
CA GLN A 106 5.26 1.86 9.10
C GLN A 106 4.79 2.93 8.11
N TRP A 107 5.41 2.98 6.93
CA TRP A 107 4.99 3.87 5.85
C TRP A 107 3.62 3.47 5.29
N ALA A 108 3.33 2.19 5.09
CA ALA A 108 2.05 1.79 4.51
C ALA A 108 0.88 2.00 5.47
N THR A 109 1.11 1.95 6.80
CA THR A 109 0.05 1.95 7.82
C THR A 109 0.02 3.22 8.69
N TRP A 110 0.64 4.32 8.26
CA TRP A 110 0.68 5.56 9.07
C TRP A 110 -0.72 6.08 9.45
N HIS A 111 -1.70 5.83 8.58
CA HIS A 111 -3.10 6.25 8.72
C HIS A 111 -3.89 5.42 9.74
N ASN A 112 -3.46 4.19 10.03
CA ASN A 112 -4.15 3.28 10.98
C ASN A 112 -4.02 3.74 12.45
N ASN A 113 -3.16 4.71 12.74
CA ASN A 113 -2.95 5.23 14.09
C ASN A 113 -3.97 6.33 14.48
N ASN A 114 -4.82 6.78 13.56
CA ASN A 114 -5.93 7.66 13.87
C ASN A 114 -7.15 6.81 14.19
N GLU A 115 -7.46 6.65 15.49
CA GLU A 115 -8.61 5.89 16.03
C GLU A 115 -10.00 6.44 15.64
N ALA A 116 -10.10 7.33 14.65
CA ALA A 116 -11.36 7.92 14.20
C ALA A 116 -11.83 7.27 12.89
N ASP A 117 -12.90 6.48 12.99
CA ASP A 117 -13.79 6.02 11.92
C ASP A 117 -13.25 5.00 10.90
N THR A 118 -12.90 3.79 11.36
CA THR A 118 -12.68 2.62 10.48
C THR A 118 -13.96 1.83 10.14
N ASP A 119 -15.15 2.41 10.27
CA ASP A 119 -16.43 1.76 9.96
C ASP A 119 -17.07 2.21 8.62
N SER A 120 -16.37 3.02 7.83
CA SER A 120 -16.82 3.34 6.47
C SER A 120 -16.07 2.48 5.47
N GLY A 121 -16.77 1.52 4.84
CA GLY A 121 -16.27 0.71 3.72
C GLY A 121 -15.97 1.52 2.44
N SER A 122 -15.54 2.77 2.58
CA SER A 122 -15.03 3.63 1.52
C SER A 122 -13.54 3.42 1.33
N SER A 123 -13.12 3.26 0.08
CA SER A 123 -11.70 3.24 -0.32
C SER A 123 -10.99 4.46 0.28
N PHE A 124 -9.95 4.23 1.08
CA PHE A 124 -9.18 5.28 1.73
C PHE A 124 -8.21 5.93 0.73
N PHE A 125 -7.82 5.19 -0.33
CA PHE A 125 -6.97 5.67 -1.43
C PHE A 125 -7.63 5.56 -2.81
N ASP A 126 -7.08 6.30 -3.79
CA ASP A 126 -7.59 6.36 -5.17
C ASP A 126 -7.38 5.04 -5.96
N ASP A 127 -6.29 4.32 -5.71
CA ASP A 127 -6.02 3.00 -6.31
C ASP A 127 -6.44 1.89 -5.33
N ILE A 128 -7.47 1.13 -5.70
CA ILE A 128 -8.05 0.04 -4.89
C ILE A 128 -7.01 -1.04 -4.53
N ALA A 129 -6.02 -1.29 -5.38
CA ALA A 129 -4.97 -2.26 -5.09
C ALA A 129 -3.98 -1.71 -4.05
N VAL A 130 -3.67 -0.40 -4.12
CA VAL A 130 -2.86 0.29 -3.11
C VAL A 130 -3.61 0.35 -1.77
N ASP A 131 -4.89 0.70 -1.81
CA ASP A 131 -5.80 0.68 -0.66
C ASP A 131 -5.75 -0.69 0.02
N TYR A 132 -6.09 -1.76 -0.70
CA TYR A 132 -6.08 -3.11 -0.15
C TYR A 132 -4.73 -3.52 0.43
N PHE A 133 -3.63 -3.21 -0.26
CA PHE A 133 -2.29 -3.57 0.20
C PHE A 133 -1.96 -2.91 1.54
N CYS A 134 -2.26 -1.61 1.68
CA CYS A 134 -1.94 -0.81 2.85
C CYS A 134 -2.92 -1.01 4.02
N THR A 135 -4.22 -1.12 3.75
CA THR A 135 -5.28 -1.14 4.77
C THR A 135 -5.60 -2.55 5.25
N GLN A 136 -5.37 -3.59 4.42
CA GLN A 136 -5.78 -4.97 4.74
C GLN A 136 -4.61 -5.95 4.71
N LEU A 137 -3.89 -6.06 3.59
CA LEU A 137 -2.90 -7.13 3.41
C LEU A 137 -1.71 -6.99 4.35
N LEU A 138 -1.06 -5.82 4.37
CA LEU A 138 0.08 -5.59 5.26
C LEU A 138 -0.29 -5.69 6.74
N PRO A 139 -1.35 -5.01 7.25
CA PRO A 139 -1.79 -5.15 8.63
C PRO A 139 -2.04 -6.61 9.06
N ALA A 140 -2.65 -7.42 8.19
CA ALA A 140 -3.02 -8.79 8.52
C ALA A 140 -1.87 -9.80 8.37
N SER A 141 -0.91 -9.56 7.48
CA SER A 141 0.05 -10.59 7.03
C SER A 141 1.51 -10.13 6.99
N PHE A 142 1.84 -8.94 7.50
CA PHE A 142 3.20 -8.37 7.43
C PHE A 142 4.31 -9.34 7.87
N GLU A 143 4.10 -10.05 8.98
CA GLU A 143 5.08 -11.00 9.54
C GLU A 143 5.18 -12.31 8.73
N GLU A 144 4.14 -12.66 7.97
CA GLU A 144 4.03 -13.91 7.20
C GLU A 144 4.47 -13.75 5.74
N LEU A 145 4.50 -12.52 5.22
CA LEU A 145 4.86 -12.26 3.83
C LEU A 145 6.34 -12.56 3.56
N THR A 146 6.57 -13.50 2.65
CA THR A 146 7.90 -13.87 2.17
C THR A 146 8.44 -12.87 1.15
N THR A 147 9.77 -12.83 0.97
CA THR A 147 10.41 -12.04 -0.10
C THR A 147 9.85 -12.36 -1.49
N ALA A 148 9.48 -13.61 -1.76
CA ALA A 148 8.88 -14.00 -3.03
C ALA A 148 7.52 -13.33 -3.25
N GLN A 149 6.68 -13.25 -2.21
CA GLN A 149 5.39 -12.58 -2.27
C GLN A 149 5.53 -11.06 -2.44
N TYR A 150 6.53 -10.42 -1.80
CA TYR A 150 6.83 -9.01 -2.06
C TYR A 150 7.30 -8.75 -3.49
N LYS A 151 8.11 -9.63 -4.08
CA LYS A 151 8.47 -9.55 -5.50
C LYS A 151 7.25 -9.68 -6.40
N GLN A 152 6.32 -10.55 -6.05
CA GLN A 152 5.07 -10.70 -6.81
C GLN A 152 4.17 -9.47 -6.67
N ALA A 153 4.04 -8.89 -5.47
CA ALA A 153 3.34 -7.63 -5.25
C ALA A 153 3.95 -6.51 -6.11
N LEU A 154 5.28 -6.40 -6.15
CA LEU A 154 5.97 -5.43 -7.01
C LEU A 154 5.63 -5.63 -8.49
N LYS A 155 5.64 -6.88 -8.99
CA LYS A 155 5.26 -7.19 -10.38
C LYS A 155 3.82 -6.77 -10.68
N ILE A 156 2.88 -7.02 -9.77
CA ILE A 156 1.48 -6.61 -9.91
C ILE A 156 1.40 -5.09 -10.07
N PHE A 157 2.05 -4.34 -9.17
CA PHE A 157 2.05 -2.88 -9.23
C PHE A 157 2.76 -2.30 -10.47
N GLN A 158 3.78 -3.00 -11.00
CA GLN A 158 4.50 -2.60 -12.21
C GLN A 158 3.83 -2.99 -13.53
N SER A 159 2.74 -3.78 -13.49
CA SER A 159 2.05 -4.24 -14.70
C SER A 159 1.63 -3.06 -15.58
N THR A 160 2.00 -3.14 -16.87
CA THR A 160 1.65 -2.14 -17.90
C THR A 160 0.17 -2.20 -18.29
N HIS A 161 -0.50 -3.32 -18.02
CA HIS A 161 -1.93 -3.50 -18.20
C HIS A 161 -2.65 -3.32 -16.86
N HIS A 162 -2.69 -2.07 -16.42
CA HIS A 162 -3.27 -1.71 -15.13
C HIS A 162 -4.79 -1.94 -15.12
N ASN A 163 -5.24 -2.84 -14.26
CA ASN A 163 -6.63 -3.02 -13.90
C ASN A 163 -6.69 -3.20 -12.38
N THR A 164 -7.11 -2.14 -11.67
CA THR A 164 -7.12 -2.07 -10.20
C THR A 164 -7.85 -3.26 -9.54
N LEU A 165 -8.93 -3.75 -10.15
CA LEU A 165 -9.69 -4.90 -9.64
C LEU A 165 -8.91 -6.21 -9.81
N LYS A 166 -8.30 -6.43 -10.98
CA LYS A 166 -7.44 -7.61 -11.21
C LYS A 166 -6.22 -7.60 -10.31
N ASP A 167 -5.62 -6.42 -10.12
CA ASP A 167 -4.48 -6.23 -9.23
C ASP A 167 -4.86 -6.55 -7.79
N LYS A 168 -6.00 -6.05 -7.29
CA LYS A 168 -6.53 -6.41 -5.97
C LYS A 168 -6.71 -7.92 -5.81
N VAL A 169 -7.34 -8.58 -6.80
CA VAL A 169 -7.52 -10.04 -6.77
C VAL A 169 -6.17 -10.74 -6.70
N ALA A 170 -5.19 -10.33 -7.51
CA ALA A 170 -3.85 -10.90 -7.50
C ALA A 170 -3.15 -10.72 -6.14
N LEU A 171 -3.33 -9.56 -5.49
CA LEU A 171 -2.79 -9.27 -4.16
C LEU A 171 -3.44 -10.13 -3.07
N VAL A 172 -4.77 -10.29 -3.07
CA VAL A 172 -5.49 -11.19 -2.14
C VAL A 172 -4.97 -12.63 -2.27
N LEU A 173 -4.70 -13.04 -3.51
CA LEU A 173 -4.19 -14.36 -3.85
C LEU A 173 -2.67 -14.50 -3.65
N LEU A 174 -1.98 -13.56 -2.98
CA LEU A 174 -0.55 -13.74 -2.66
C LEU A 174 -0.31 -14.86 -1.64
N SER A 175 -1.23 -15.05 -0.70
CA SER A 175 -1.15 -16.11 0.31
C SER A 175 -1.61 -17.44 -0.26
N ASP A 176 -0.80 -18.49 -0.10
CA ASP A 176 -1.16 -19.84 -0.55
C ASP A 176 -2.42 -20.37 0.15
N LYS A 177 -2.66 -19.96 1.39
CA LYS A 177 -3.87 -20.28 2.14
C LYS A 177 -5.11 -19.68 1.49
N GLU A 178 -5.03 -18.42 1.04
CA GLU A 178 -6.14 -17.79 0.32
C GLU A 178 -6.30 -18.35 -1.09
N LYS A 179 -5.22 -18.69 -1.81
CA LYS A 179 -5.31 -19.42 -3.09
C LYS A 179 -6.07 -20.73 -2.96
N GLN A 180 -5.75 -21.53 -1.94
CA GLN A 180 -6.42 -22.81 -1.70
C GLN A 180 -7.91 -22.63 -1.35
N ARG A 181 -8.22 -21.66 -0.49
CA ARG A 181 -9.61 -21.32 -0.15
C ARG A 181 -10.39 -20.85 -1.37
N PHE A 182 -9.78 -20.02 -2.19
CA PHE A 182 -10.37 -19.52 -3.42
C PHE A 182 -10.66 -20.64 -4.42
N LEU A 183 -9.70 -21.56 -4.63
CA LEU A 183 -9.90 -22.75 -5.46
C LEU A 183 -11.06 -23.62 -4.97
N PHE A 184 -11.09 -23.91 -3.67
CA PHE A 184 -12.14 -24.73 -3.08
C PHE A 184 -13.51 -24.11 -3.36
N TYR A 185 -13.64 -22.80 -3.11
CA TYR A 185 -14.88 -22.07 -3.28
C TYR A 185 -15.34 -22.00 -4.74
N LEU A 186 -14.41 -21.70 -5.68
CA LEU A 186 -14.73 -21.73 -7.10
C LEU A 186 -15.06 -23.13 -7.61
N GLY A 187 -14.42 -24.17 -7.05
CA GLY A 187 -14.70 -25.57 -7.36
C GLY A 187 -16.14 -25.96 -6.98
N ASP A 188 -16.57 -25.60 -5.77
CA ASP A 188 -17.94 -25.85 -5.30
C ASP A 188 -18.98 -25.10 -6.15
N TYR A 189 -18.67 -23.86 -6.55
CA TYR A 189 -19.52 -23.09 -7.46
C TYR A 189 -19.66 -23.74 -8.85
N ILE A 190 -18.56 -24.15 -9.47
CA ILE A 190 -18.58 -24.83 -10.78
C ILE A 190 -19.37 -26.15 -10.71
N GLN A 191 -19.28 -26.88 -9.61
CA GLN A 191 -20.01 -28.13 -9.39
C GLN A 191 -21.50 -27.92 -9.10
N GLY A 192 -21.96 -26.66 -8.97
CA GLY A 192 -23.35 -26.33 -8.68
C GLY A 192 -23.76 -26.53 -7.22
N HIS A 193 -22.79 -26.70 -6.31
CA HIS A 193 -23.06 -26.80 -4.87
C HIS A 193 -23.27 -25.43 -4.21
N THR A 194 -22.86 -24.36 -4.88
CA THR A 194 -22.95 -22.97 -4.40
C THR A 194 -23.77 -22.13 -5.36
N SER A 195 -24.71 -21.34 -4.84
CA SER A 195 -25.54 -20.45 -5.67
C SER A 195 -24.77 -19.16 -6.06
N PRO A 196 -25.17 -18.45 -7.14
CA PRO A 196 -24.60 -17.16 -7.48
C PRO A 196 -24.63 -16.14 -6.33
N GLU A 197 -25.69 -16.12 -5.53
CA GLU A 197 -25.81 -15.21 -4.37
C GLU A 197 -24.80 -15.55 -3.27
N GLN A 198 -24.49 -16.83 -3.08
CA GLN A 198 -23.44 -17.24 -2.15
C GLN A 198 -22.07 -16.83 -2.67
N LEU A 199 -21.84 -16.97 -3.98
CA LEU A 199 -20.63 -16.47 -4.64
C LEU A 199 -20.48 -14.97 -4.45
N ASP A 200 -21.55 -14.20 -4.58
CA ASP A 200 -21.55 -12.76 -4.30
C ASP A 200 -21.15 -12.45 -2.87
N VAL A 201 -21.70 -13.16 -1.88
CA VAL A 201 -21.32 -12.96 -0.47
C VAL A 201 -19.82 -13.20 -0.28
N TYR A 202 -19.27 -14.26 -0.88
CA TYR A 202 -17.85 -14.56 -0.78
C TYR A 202 -16.99 -13.49 -1.48
N LEU A 203 -17.33 -13.12 -2.72
CA LEU A 203 -16.59 -12.14 -3.49
C LEU A 203 -16.66 -10.74 -2.87
N LEU A 204 -17.82 -10.39 -2.30
CA LEU A 204 -18.01 -9.11 -1.62
C LEU A 204 -17.17 -9.06 -0.34
N HIS A 205 -17.19 -10.13 0.45
CA HIS A 205 -16.39 -10.21 1.67
C HIS A 205 -14.89 -10.22 1.38
N LYS A 206 -14.44 -10.90 0.34
CA LYS A 206 -13.00 -11.10 0.05
C LYS A 206 -12.38 -10.04 -0.83
N PHE A 207 -13.14 -9.55 -1.79
CA PHE A 207 -12.65 -8.66 -2.82
C PHE A 207 -13.46 -7.35 -2.91
N GLY A 208 -14.55 -7.20 -2.14
CA GLY A 208 -15.39 -6.01 -2.15
C GLY A 208 -16.19 -5.84 -3.44
N MET A 209 -16.49 -6.94 -4.13
CA MET A 209 -17.17 -6.90 -5.43
C MET A 209 -18.15 -8.07 -5.57
N ASP A 210 -19.16 -7.91 -6.42
CA ASP A 210 -20.06 -8.98 -6.82
C ASP A 210 -19.49 -9.79 -8.00
N HIS A 211 -20.16 -10.87 -8.36
CA HIS A 211 -19.79 -11.70 -9.50
C HIS A 211 -19.87 -10.92 -10.83
N HIS A 212 -20.78 -9.96 -10.98
CA HIS A 212 -20.84 -9.12 -12.19
C HIS A 212 -19.58 -8.28 -12.40
N SER A 213 -18.97 -7.83 -11.29
CA SER A 213 -17.76 -7.03 -11.29
C SER A 213 -16.48 -7.88 -11.25
N PHE A 214 -16.59 -9.19 -11.03
CA PHE A 214 -15.45 -10.08 -10.91
C PHE A 214 -14.77 -10.31 -12.27
N PRO A 215 -13.49 -9.88 -12.46
CA PRO A 215 -12.86 -9.83 -13.78
C PRO A 215 -12.66 -11.17 -14.49
N TYR A 216 -12.78 -12.28 -13.77
CA TYR A 216 -12.54 -13.63 -14.28
C TYR A 216 -13.82 -14.46 -14.44
N MET A 217 -15.03 -13.87 -14.29
CA MET A 217 -16.29 -14.62 -14.47
C MET A 217 -16.41 -15.26 -15.85
N SER A 218 -16.05 -14.56 -16.92
CA SER A 218 -16.12 -15.11 -18.28
C SER A 218 -15.22 -16.34 -18.45
N SER A 219 -14.03 -16.29 -17.83
CA SER A 219 -13.09 -17.41 -17.81
C SER A 219 -13.62 -18.55 -16.94
N LEU A 220 -14.25 -18.23 -15.81
CA LEU A 220 -14.88 -19.21 -14.91
C LEU A 220 -16.01 -19.96 -15.63
N SER A 221 -16.90 -19.24 -16.31
CA SER A 221 -17.99 -19.81 -17.11
C SER A 221 -17.49 -20.74 -18.20
N ALA A 222 -16.38 -20.38 -18.87
CA ALA A 222 -15.79 -21.20 -19.93
C ALA A 222 -15.20 -22.52 -19.42
N ILE A 223 -14.75 -22.58 -18.15
CA ILE A 223 -14.18 -23.79 -17.54
C ILE A 223 -15.18 -24.57 -16.68
N MET A 224 -16.45 -24.17 -16.62
CA MET A 224 -17.47 -24.86 -15.81
C MET A 224 -17.62 -26.34 -16.18
N GLN A 225 -17.37 -26.70 -17.44
CA GLN A 225 -17.42 -28.10 -17.90
C GLN A 225 -16.08 -28.84 -17.80
N GLU A 226 -15.02 -28.17 -17.35
CA GLU A 226 -13.66 -28.70 -17.26
C GLU A 226 -12.98 -28.30 -15.94
N PRO A 227 -13.35 -28.90 -14.79
CA PRO A 227 -12.83 -28.53 -13.47
C PRO A 227 -11.30 -28.62 -13.35
N GLY A 228 -10.65 -29.46 -14.16
CA GLY A 228 -9.19 -29.57 -14.22
C GLY A 228 -8.46 -28.30 -14.68
N LYS A 229 -9.18 -27.34 -15.28
CA LYS A 229 -8.64 -26.03 -15.71
C LYS A 229 -8.71 -24.95 -14.63
N LEU A 230 -9.25 -25.26 -13.45
CA LEU A 230 -9.42 -24.28 -12.37
C LEU A 230 -8.09 -23.72 -11.84
N SER A 231 -7.06 -24.57 -11.77
CA SER A 231 -5.69 -24.16 -11.42
C SER A 231 -5.10 -23.17 -12.42
N ALA A 232 -5.44 -23.29 -13.70
CA ALA A 232 -4.98 -22.36 -14.74
C ALA A 232 -5.62 -20.97 -14.59
N LEU A 233 -6.90 -20.90 -14.22
CA LEU A 233 -7.57 -19.64 -13.89
C LEU A 233 -6.92 -18.95 -12.68
N LEU A 234 -6.48 -19.74 -11.70
CA LEU A 234 -5.74 -19.24 -10.55
C LEU A 234 -4.38 -18.66 -10.93
N ASN A 235 -3.62 -19.34 -11.80
CA ASN A 235 -2.32 -18.84 -12.28
C ASN A 235 -2.49 -17.51 -13.04
N MET A 236 -3.54 -17.42 -13.86
CA MET A 236 -3.92 -16.18 -14.53
C MET A 236 -4.28 -15.08 -13.53
N ALA A 237 -5.10 -15.39 -12.52
CA ALA A 237 -5.53 -14.43 -11.51
C ALA A 237 -4.40 -13.96 -10.58
N ALA A 238 -3.44 -14.83 -10.28
CA ALA A 238 -2.28 -14.52 -9.46
C ALA A 238 -1.12 -13.87 -10.26
N MET A 239 -1.29 -13.68 -11.59
CA MET A 239 -0.23 -13.26 -12.52
C MET A 239 1.06 -14.08 -12.37
N ILE A 240 0.90 -15.38 -12.14
CA ILE A 240 2.01 -16.35 -12.13
C ILE A 240 2.14 -16.85 -13.57
N GLU A 241 2.80 -16.06 -14.42
CA GLU A 241 3.29 -16.59 -15.70
C GLU A 241 4.57 -17.39 -15.42
N ASN A 242 4.63 -18.62 -15.95
CA ASN A 242 5.80 -19.51 -15.89
C ASN A 242 6.96 -18.98 -16.75
#